data_AF-A0A433VKG3-F1
#
_entry.id   AF-A0A433VKG3-F1
#
_cell.length_a   1.000
_cell.length_b   1.000
_cell.length_c   1.000
_cell.angle_alpha   90.00
_cell.angle_beta   90.00
_cell.angle_gamma   90.00
#
_symmetry.space_group_name_H-M   'P 1'
#
loop_
_entity.id
_entity.type
_entity.pdbx_description
1 polymer ?
#
loop_
_entity_poly.entity_id
_entity_poly.type
_entity_poly.pdbx_seq_one_letter_code
_entity_poly.pdbx_strand_id
1 'polypeptide(L)'
;MALSLFGCSDTKVAQCERFIKQVNEGTTLIDKNKGAQVSTSLKLAKELEEVTKKIRDLNLGDEKLKEYQGKFVKTFETLSKNVEIAGKALGSTKKAEASTAGRATIQKAKGDIDTALKNAAEAAAKFDSSVSELNQYCTKPES
;
A
#
# COMPACT_ATOMS: atom_id res chain seq x y z
N MET A 1 -41.02 -24.57 14.90
CA MET A 1 -40.28 -23.29 14.97
C MET A 1 -39.03 -23.43 14.14
N ALA A 2 -39.05 -23.00 12.87
CA ALA A 2 -37.84 -22.91 12.07
C ALA A 2 -37.16 -21.59 12.47
N LEU A 3 -36.04 -21.69 13.20
CA LEU A 3 -35.15 -20.55 13.36
C LEU A 3 -34.50 -20.31 12.00
N SER A 4 -35.08 -19.38 11.23
CA SER A 4 -34.38 -18.76 10.11
C SER A 4 -33.15 -18.08 10.69
N LEU A 5 -31.99 -18.74 10.57
CA LEU A 5 -30.69 -18.09 10.65
C LEU A 5 -30.59 -17.16 9.45
N PHE A 6 -31.27 -16.01 9.51
CA PHE A 6 -30.79 -14.81 8.86
C PHE A 6 -29.46 -14.52 9.54
N GLY A 7 -28.39 -15.18 9.09
CA GLY A 7 -27.05 -14.72 9.39
C GLY A 7 -27.04 -13.25 9.01
N CYS A 8 -26.75 -12.37 9.97
CA CYS A 8 -26.64 -10.94 9.71
C CYS A 8 -25.68 -10.78 8.53
N SER A 9 -26.22 -10.50 7.34
CA SER A 9 -25.40 -10.13 6.19
C SER A 9 -24.65 -8.88 6.62
N ASP A 10 -23.32 -8.96 6.64
CA ASP A 10 -22.47 -7.83 7.03
C ASP A 10 -22.83 -6.62 6.17
N THR A 11 -23.37 -5.57 6.80
CA THR A 11 -23.92 -4.40 6.08
C THR A 11 -22.81 -3.71 5.26
N LYS A 12 -23.16 -3.04 4.17
CA LYS A 12 -22.19 -2.25 3.39
C LYS A 12 -21.45 -1.25 4.29
N VAL A 13 -22.16 -0.66 5.25
CA VAL A 13 -21.58 0.29 6.23
C VAL A 13 -20.47 -0.36 7.04
N ALA A 14 -20.75 -1.51 7.67
CA ALA A 14 -19.75 -2.24 8.45
C ALA A 14 -18.56 -2.70 7.59
N GLN A 15 -18.82 -3.15 6.36
CA GLN A 15 -17.79 -3.49 5.38
C GLN A 15 -16.92 -2.28 4.96
N CYS A 16 -17.52 -1.10 4.81
CA CYS A 16 -16.85 0.15 4.52
C CYS A 16 -15.95 0.60 5.67
N GLU A 17 -16.46 0.59 6.90
CA GLU A 17 -15.70 1.01 8.10
C GLU A 17 -14.43 0.19 8.28
N ARG A 18 -14.55 -1.15 8.23
CA ARG A 18 -13.41 -2.04 8.37
C ARG A 18 -12.41 -1.88 7.22
N PHE A 19 -12.87 -1.58 6.00
CA PHE A 19 -11.99 -1.40 4.85
C PHE A 19 -11.24 -0.07 4.92
N ILE A 20 -11.95 1.04 5.15
CA ILE A 20 -11.37 2.37 5.33
C ILE A 20 -10.35 2.37 6.47
N LYS A 21 -10.61 1.63 7.57
CA LYS A 21 -9.65 1.47 8.66
C LYS A 21 -8.29 0.92 8.18
N GLN A 22 -8.29 -0.13 7.36
CA GLN A 22 -7.04 -0.71 6.85
C GLN A 22 -6.33 0.22 5.85
N VAL A 23 -7.10 0.90 4.99
CA VAL A 23 -6.54 1.89 4.06
C VAL A 23 -5.87 3.03 4.82
N ASN A 24 -6.52 3.56 5.86
CA ASN A 24 -5.98 4.63 6.69
C ASN A 24 -4.74 4.20 7.50
N GLU A 25 -4.66 2.94 7.91
CA GLU A 25 -3.44 2.38 8.52
C GLU A 25 -2.24 2.51 7.56
N GLY A 26 -2.42 2.11 6.30
CA GLY A 26 -1.41 2.25 5.25
C GLY A 26 -1.01 3.70 4.98
N THR A 27 -1.99 4.60 4.85
CA THR A 27 -1.74 6.05 4.67
C THR A 27 -0.95 6.63 5.83
N THR A 28 -1.33 6.28 7.07
CA THR A 28 -0.66 6.75 8.29
C THR A 28 0.79 6.29 8.35
N LEU A 29 1.08 5.06 7.94
CA LEU A 29 2.45 4.55 7.85
C LEU A 29 3.29 5.38 6.87
N ILE A 30 2.75 5.69 5.70
CA ILE A 30 3.45 6.51 4.71
C ILE A 30 3.75 7.90 5.27
N ASP A 31 2.74 8.55 5.84
CA ASP A 31 2.85 9.91 6.37
C ASP A 31 3.90 10.03 7.48
N LYS A 32 3.91 9.07 8.42
CA LYS A 32 4.88 9.03 9.53
C LYS A 32 6.32 8.82 9.08
N ASN A 33 6.52 8.22 7.91
CA ASN A 33 7.84 7.82 7.41
C ASN A 33 8.31 8.65 6.21
N LYS A 34 7.64 9.76 5.89
CA LYS A 34 8.09 10.75 4.90
C LYS A 34 9.48 11.28 5.27
N GLY A 35 10.42 11.23 4.32
CA GLY A 35 11.79 11.73 4.52
C GLY A 35 12.64 10.89 5.48
N ALA A 36 12.21 9.67 5.84
CA ALA A 36 12.92 8.84 6.80
C ALA A 36 14.21 8.23 6.24
N GLN A 37 15.10 7.80 7.15
CA GLN A 37 16.36 7.13 6.80
C GLN A 37 16.13 5.73 6.20
N VAL A 38 17.14 5.21 5.50
CA VAL A 38 17.10 3.92 4.77
C VAL A 38 16.54 2.73 5.59
N SER A 39 16.98 2.56 6.84
CA SER A 39 16.50 1.48 7.71
C SER A 39 15.01 1.61 8.00
N THR A 40 14.54 2.85 8.18
CA THR A 40 13.14 3.19 8.35
C THR A 40 12.34 2.95 7.05
N SER A 41 12.93 3.21 5.88
CA SER A 41 12.29 2.88 4.59
C SER A 41 12.07 1.36 4.42
N LEU A 42 13.06 0.53 4.81
CA LEU A 42 12.90 -0.93 4.75
C LEU A 42 11.86 -1.44 5.75
N LYS A 43 11.76 -0.81 6.92
CA LYS A 43 10.69 -1.10 7.89
C LYS A 43 9.32 -0.74 7.31
N LEU A 44 9.18 0.46 6.75
CA LEU A 44 7.97 0.91 6.09
C LEU A 44 7.52 -0.04 4.98
N ALA A 45 8.45 -0.53 4.15
CA ALA A 45 8.12 -1.51 3.11
C ALA A 45 7.44 -2.76 3.67
N LYS A 46 7.95 -3.30 4.78
CA LYS A 46 7.36 -4.47 5.45
C LYS A 46 6.01 -4.15 6.09
N GLU A 47 5.89 -3.01 6.77
CA GLU A 47 4.63 -2.59 7.38
C GLU A 47 3.54 -2.37 6.31
N LEU A 48 3.90 -1.84 5.14
CA LEU A 48 2.98 -1.72 4.00
C LEU A 48 2.62 -3.08 3.39
N GLU A 49 3.54 -4.04 3.38
CA GLU A 49 3.24 -5.41 2.96
C GLU A 49 2.24 -6.08 3.91
N GLU A 50 2.37 -5.85 5.22
CA GLU A 50 1.43 -6.33 6.23
C GLU A 50 0.04 -5.70 6.07
N VAL A 51 -0.04 -4.38 5.89
CA VAL A 51 -1.32 -3.71 5.59
C VAL A 51 -1.94 -4.25 4.30
N THR A 52 -1.13 -4.48 3.26
CA THR A 52 -1.59 -5.09 2.01
C THR A 52 -2.24 -6.45 2.26
N LYS A 53 -1.61 -7.31 3.08
CA LYS A 53 -2.18 -8.62 3.46
C LYS A 53 -3.50 -8.44 4.20
N LYS A 54 -3.54 -7.56 5.21
CA LYS A 54 -4.78 -7.25 5.94
C LYS A 54 -5.90 -6.82 5.00
N ILE A 55 -5.62 -5.94 4.04
CA ILE A 55 -6.61 -5.49 3.05
C ILE A 55 -7.05 -6.64 2.17
N ARG A 56 -6.12 -7.45 1.64
CA ARG A 56 -6.43 -8.61 0.77
C ARG A 56 -7.32 -9.63 1.47
N ASP A 57 -7.10 -9.83 2.76
CA ASP A 57 -7.80 -10.86 3.55
C ASP A 57 -9.13 -10.36 4.14
N LEU A 58 -9.53 -9.10 3.89
CA LEU A 58 -10.85 -8.61 4.25
C LEU A 58 -11.93 -9.42 3.50
N ASN A 59 -12.82 -10.08 4.25
CA ASN A 59 -13.93 -10.85 3.71
C ASN A 59 -15.09 -9.96 3.22
N LEU A 60 -14.92 -9.22 2.12
CA LEU A 60 -15.92 -8.27 1.61
C LEU A 60 -16.99 -9.05 0.85
N GLY A 61 -18.26 -8.87 1.22
CA GLY A 61 -19.42 -9.44 0.52
C GLY A 61 -19.90 -8.55 -0.62
N ASP A 62 -19.71 -7.23 -0.51
CA ASP A 62 -20.09 -6.28 -1.54
C ASP A 62 -19.11 -6.29 -2.73
N GLU A 63 -19.62 -6.50 -3.95
CA GLU A 63 -18.81 -6.62 -5.16
C GLU A 63 -18.04 -5.33 -5.50
N LYS A 64 -18.64 -4.16 -5.25
CA LYS A 64 -17.95 -2.89 -5.50
C LYS A 64 -16.81 -2.67 -4.51
N LEU A 65 -17.01 -3.06 -3.25
CA LEU A 65 -15.93 -3.04 -2.27
C LEU A 65 -14.79 -4.01 -2.61
N LYS A 66 -15.08 -5.19 -3.18
CA LYS A 66 -14.03 -6.09 -3.71
C LYS A 66 -13.23 -5.47 -4.85
N GLU A 67 -13.88 -4.74 -5.76
CA GLU A 67 -13.16 -4.01 -6.82
C GLU A 67 -12.19 -2.99 -6.21
N TYR A 68 -12.66 -2.18 -5.25
CA TYR A 68 -11.80 -1.22 -4.54
C TYR A 68 -10.68 -1.95 -3.79
N GLN A 69 -10.98 -3.05 -3.10
CA GLN A 69 -9.98 -3.90 -2.42
C GLN A 69 -8.84 -4.27 -3.36
N GLY A 70 -9.15 -4.72 -4.58
CA GLY A 70 -8.14 -5.01 -5.61
C GLY A 70 -7.28 -3.79 -5.98
N LYS A 71 -7.88 -2.61 -6.14
CA LYS A 71 -7.14 -1.35 -6.41
C LYS A 71 -6.18 -0.99 -5.27
N PHE A 72 -6.63 -1.08 -4.03
CA PHE A 72 -5.82 -0.74 -2.85
C PHE A 72 -4.71 -1.77 -2.60
N VAL A 73 -4.99 -3.07 -2.74
CA VAL A 73 -3.97 -4.13 -2.68
C VAL A 73 -2.86 -3.84 -3.69
N LYS A 74 -3.21 -3.63 -4.97
CA LYS A 74 -2.22 -3.34 -6.02
C LYS A 74 -1.40 -2.09 -5.72
N THR A 75 -2.04 -1.07 -5.16
CA THR A 75 -1.37 0.20 -4.84
C THR A 75 -0.37 0.02 -3.71
N PHE A 76 -0.78 -0.57 -2.57
CA PHE A 76 0.13 -0.79 -1.44
C PHE A 76 1.20 -1.85 -1.72
N GLU A 77 0.93 -2.87 -2.54
CA GLU A 77 1.98 -3.78 -3.06
C GLU A 77 3.03 -3.02 -3.86
N THR A 78 2.59 -2.15 -4.77
CA THR A 78 3.50 -1.35 -5.61
C THR A 78 4.34 -0.43 -4.73
N LEU A 79 3.74 0.22 -3.74
CA LEU A 79 4.45 1.09 -2.81
C LEU A 79 5.45 0.30 -1.96
N SER A 80 5.02 -0.78 -1.31
CA SER A 80 5.87 -1.65 -0.49
C SER A 80 7.10 -2.13 -1.27
N LYS A 81 6.88 -2.71 -2.46
CA LYS A 81 7.96 -3.23 -3.33
C LYS A 81 8.95 -2.14 -3.74
N ASN A 82 8.47 -0.98 -4.17
CA ASN A 82 9.36 0.06 -4.68
C ASN A 82 10.09 0.80 -3.54
N VAL A 83 9.46 0.97 -2.38
CA VAL A 83 10.15 1.47 -1.17
C VAL A 83 11.26 0.50 -0.76
N GLU A 84 11.01 -0.82 -0.83
CA GLU A 84 12.04 -1.81 -0.53
C GLU A 84 13.22 -1.76 -1.51
N ILE A 85 12.95 -1.66 -2.82
CA ILE A 85 13.98 -1.53 -3.86
C ILE A 85 14.84 -0.29 -3.61
N ALA A 86 14.21 0.88 -3.42
CA ALA A 86 14.92 2.11 -3.15
C ALA A 86 15.75 2.03 -1.86
N GLY A 87 15.19 1.46 -0.80
CA GLY A 87 15.90 1.24 0.47
C GLY A 87 17.13 0.32 0.32
N LYS A 88 16.99 -0.81 -0.41
CA LYS A 88 18.11 -1.72 -0.68
C LYS A 88 19.19 -1.07 -1.54
N ALA A 89 18.81 -0.32 -2.57
CA ALA A 89 19.73 0.42 -3.43
C ALA A 89 20.49 1.50 -2.66
N LEU A 90 19.82 2.29 -1.81
CA LEU A 90 20.50 3.23 -0.91
C LEU A 90 21.40 2.52 0.11
N GLY A 91 21.02 1.32 0.54
CA GLY A 91 21.86 0.48 1.41
C GLY A 91 23.14 0.01 0.72
N SER A 92 23.10 -0.28 -0.58
CA SER A 92 24.28 -0.73 -1.34
C SER A 92 25.26 0.42 -1.60
N THR A 93 24.78 1.65 -1.82
CA THR A 93 25.68 2.81 -2.01
C THR A 93 26.51 3.10 -0.76
N LYS A 94 25.97 2.87 0.44
CA LYS A 94 26.72 3.02 1.71
C LYS A 94 27.88 2.02 1.86
N LYS A 95 27.83 0.90 1.13
CA LYS A 95 28.86 -0.15 1.14
C LYS A 95 29.83 -0.03 -0.03
N ALA A 96 29.61 0.89 -0.95
CA ALA A 96 30.45 1.05 -2.13
C ALA A 96 31.80 1.67 -1.75
N GLU A 97 32.88 1.04 -2.21
CA GLU A 97 34.24 1.54 -1.99
C GLU A 97 34.60 2.63 -3.01
N ALA A 98 35.67 3.39 -2.74
CA ALA A 98 36.23 4.37 -3.65
C ALA A 98 37.01 3.69 -4.80
N SER A 99 36.31 2.94 -5.64
CA SER A 99 36.86 2.15 -6.75
C SER A 99 35.95 2.20 -7.98
N THR A 100 36.44 1.69 -9.12
CA THR A 100 35.61 1.53 -10.33
C THR A 100 34.39 0.65 -10.08
N ALA A 101 34.56 -0.44 -9.32
CA ALA A 101 33.46 -1.31 -8.92
C ALA A 101 32.44 -0.62 -8.00
N GLY A 102 32.92 0.21 -7.06
CA GLY A 102 32.05 1.02 -6.22
C GLY A 102 31.28 2.08 -7.02
N ARG A 103 31.91 2.74 -7.98
CA ARG A 103 31.24 3.68 -8.91
C ARG A 103 30.13 3.00 -9.71
N ALA A 104 30.40 1.81 -10.26
CA ALA A 104 29.39 1.02 -10.96
C ALA A 104 28.21 0.64 -10.04
N THR A 105 28.49 0.28 -8.78
CA THR A 105 27.46 0.02 -7.77
C THR A 105 26.57 1.23 -7.53
N ILE A 106 27.16 2.42 -7.39
CA ILE A 106 26.42 3.68 -7.20
C ILE A 106 25.55 4.01 -8.41
N GLN A 107 26.08 3.84 -9.63
CA GLN A 107 25.31 4.09 -10.86
C GLN A 107 24.11 3.15 -10.99
N LYS A 108 24.30 1.85 -10.71
CA LYS A 108 23.19 0.89 -10.69
C LYS A 108 22.14 1.27 -9.65
N ALA A 109 22.57 1.58 -8.43
CA ALA A 109 21.68 1.97 -7.35
C ALA A 109 20.87 3.23 -7.71
N LYS A 110 21.48 4.21 -8.39
CA LYS A 110 20.76 5.38 -8.91
C LYS A 110 19.64 4.97 -9.88
N GLY A 111 19.92 4.09 -10.84
CA GLY A 111 18.90 3.60 -11.78
C GLY A 111 17.76 2.84 -11.10
N ASP A 112 18.10 2.01 -10.11
CA ASP A 112 17.11 1.27 -9.30
C ASP A 112 16.22 2.23 -8.50
N ILE A 113 16.79 3.27 -7.88
CA ILE A 113 16.07 4.31 -7.13
C ILE A 113 15.16 5.11 -8.07
N ASP A 114 15.68 5.60 -9.19
CA ASP A 114 14.90 6.41 -10.14
C ASP A 114 13.68 5.63 -10.66
N THR A 115 13.86 4.35 -11.00
CA THR A 115 12.78 3.45 -11.43
C THR A 115 11.76 3.22 -10.31
N ALA A 116 12.23 2.95 -9.10
CA ALA A 116 11.37 2.71 -7.95
C ALA A 116 10.52 3.94 -7.59
N LEU A 117 11.12 5.13 -7.60
CA LEU A 117 10.43 6.39 -7.34
C LEU A 117 9.37 6.68 -8.41
N LYS A 118 9.67 6.42 -9.69
CA LYS A 118 8.69 6.57 -10.78
C LYS A 118 7.47 5.67 -10.55
N ASN A 119 7.69 4.38 -10.28
CA ASN A 119 6.60 3.44 -10.05
C ASN A 119 5.77 3.79 -8.81
N ALA A 120 6.43 4.24 -7.73
CA ALA A 120 5.75 4.68 -6.52
C ALA A 120 4.89 5.93 -6.77
N ALA A 121 5.39 6.90 -7.56
CA ALA A 121 4.64 8.09 -7.93
C ALA A 121 3.40 7.76 -8.78
N GLU A 122 3.53 6.84 -9.75
CA GLU A 122 2.40 6.38 -10.56
C GLU A 122 1.33 5.65 -9.72
N ALA A 123 1.75 4.90 -8.68
CA ALA A 123 0.84 4.26 -7.74
C ALA A 123 0.14 5.29 -6.85
N ALA A 124 0.87 6.28 -6.33
CA ALA A 124 0.31 7.36 -5.52
C ALA A 124 -0.72 8.19 -6.30
N ALA A 125 -0.48 8.50 -7.58
CA ALA A 125 -1.44 9.22 -8.41
C ALA A 125 -2.79 8.50 -8.55
N LYS A 126 -2.79 7.15 -8.54
CA LYS A 126 -4.00 6.32 -8.59
C LYS A 126 -4.66 6.16 -7.22
N PHE A 127 -3.89 6.32 -6.15
CA PHE A 127 -4.36 6.19 -4.77
C PHE A 127 -5.41 7.25 -4.43
N ASP A 128 -5.13 8.53 -4.71
CA ASP A 128 -6.01 9.64 -4.33
C ASP A 128 -7.40 9.52 -4.98
N SER A 129 -7.45 9.16 -6.25
CA SER A 129 -8.70 8.86 -6.97
C SER A 129 -9.43 7.68 -6.33
N SER A 130 -8.72 6.59 -6.00
CA SER A 130 -9.32 5.40 -5.38
C SER A 130 -9.90 5.68 -3.99
N VAL A 131 -9.24 6.53 -3.18
CA VAL A 131 -9.72 6.98 -1.87
C VAL A 131 -10.99 7.81 -2.02
N SER A 132 -11.00 8.77 -2.96
CA SER A 132 -12.18 9.60 -3.23
C SER A 132 -13.38 8.75 -3.65
N GLU A 133 -13.18 7.81 -4.59
CA GLU A 133 -14.22 6.89 -5.05
C GLU A 133 -14.76 6.00 -3.92
N LEU A 134 -13.86 5.42 -3.10
CA LEU A 134 -14.24 4.58 -1.97
C LEU A 134 -15.08 5.37 -0.96
N ASN A 135 -14.63 6.57 -0.58
CA ASN A 135 -15.34 7.42 0.37
C ASN A 135 -16.73 7.78 -0.15
N GLN A 136 -16.84 8.21 -1.41
CA GLN A 136 -18.14 8.52 -2.02
C GLN A 136 -19.07 7.30 -2.03
N TYR A 137 -18.55 6.12 -2.36
CA TYR A 137 -19.32 4.89 -2.37
C TYR A 137 -19.81 4.54 -0.96
N CYS A 138 -18.95 4.66 0.05
CA CYS A 138 -19.26 4.34 1.44
C CYS A 138 -20.20 5.33 2.13
N THR A 139 -20.27 6.59 1.66
CA THR A 139 -21.23 7.59 2.18
C THR A 139 -22.62 7.53 1.53
N LYS A 140 -22.78 6.80 0.42
CA LYS A 140 -24.09 6.65 -0.23
C LYS A 140 -24.96 5.64 0.53
N PRO A 141 -26.24 5.93 0.81
CA PRO A 141 -27.18 4.97 1.38
C PRO A 141 -27.25 3.69 0.54
N GLU A 142 -27.48 2.54 1.19
CA GLU A 142 -27.88 1.32 0.49
C GLU A 142 -29.21 1.60 -0.25
N SER A 143 -29.28 1.25 -1.54
CA SER A 143 -30.49 1.38 -2.38
C SER A 143 -31.25 0.08 -2.41
#